data_AF-A0A2G4DPW2-F1
#
_entry.id   AF-A0A2G4DPW2-F1
#
_cell.length_a   1.000
_cell.length_b   1.000
_cell.length_c   1.000
_cell.angle_alpha   90.00
_cell.angle_beta   90.00
_cell.angle_gamma   90.00
#
_symmetry.space_group_name_H-M   'P 1'
#
loop_
_entity.id
_entity.type
_entity.pdbx_description
1 polymer ?
#
loop_
_entity_poly.entity_id
_entity_poly.type
_entity_poly.pdbx_seq_one_letter_code
_entity_poly.pdbx_strand_id
1 'polypeptide(L)'
;MVSQAAPVQRIDNPDGFTEPLKSLKFNPGLDAQEFERSSLNALNVYDPLESWNRRVYHFNYRFDEWVFLPVVNGYKYVTPSFVRTGVSNFFSNLGDVPNLLNSLLQFKGKRSMETTGRLIVNTTLGIAGLWDPATMMGLKKQSEDFGQTLGFYGVPAGPYLVLPILGPSNLRDTGGLVFDFTAESQINFLNVAQVSEDHPELYLLRAIDRRYTTSFRYGQMDSPFEYEKVRYVYTEARKLQVSE
;
A
#
# COMPACT_ATOMS: atom_id res chain seq x y z
N MET A 1 55.94 21.96 17.72
CA MET A 1 55.04 22.98 17.15
C MET A 1 54.34 22.38 15.94
N VAL A 2 53.05 22.11 16.13
CA VAL A 2 51.95 21.81 15.20
C VAL A 2 52.32 21.25 13.81
N SER A 3 52.21 19.92 13.70
CA SER A 3 51.98 19.20 12.43
C SER A 3 50.57 19.53 11.95
N GLN A 4 50.44 20.17 10.79
CA GLN A 4 49.14 20.43 10.17
C GLN A 4 48.65 19.12 9.53
N ALA A 5 47.65 18.50 10.17
CA ALA A 5 46.88 17.42 9.57
C ALA A 5 46.11 17.95 8.36
N ALA A 6 46.15 17.21 7.25
CA ALA A 6 45.31 17.47 6.09
C ALA A 6 43.82 17.44 6.48
N PRO A 7 42.97 18.30 5.91
CA PRO A 7 41.56 18.29 6.23
C PRO A 7 40.94 16.98 5.76
N VAL A 8 40.37 16.22 6.70
CA VAL A 8 39.48 15.10 6.41
C VAL A 8 38.26 15.68 5.69
N GLN A 9 38.16 15.45 4.38
CA GLN A 9 36.92 15.73 3.65
C GLN A 9 35.82 14.85 4.24
N ARG A 10 34.88 15.46 4.96
CA ARG A 10 33.60 14.81 5.20
C ARG A 10 32.95 14.63 3.84
N ILE A 11 32.70 13.37 3.46
CA ILE A 11 31.76 13.06 2.39
C ILE A 11 30.38 13.23 3.01
N ASP A 12 29.91 14.48 3.08
CA ASP A 12 28.54 14.80 3.44
C ASP A 12 27.67 14.53 2.19
N ASN A 13 27.19 13.28 2.10
CA ASN A 13 26.13 12.73 1.25
C ASN A 13 25.36 13.73 0.34
N PRO A 14 25.43 13.62 -1.00
CA PRO A 14 24.41 14.24 -1.86
C PRO A 14 23.33 13.28 -2.40
N ASP A 15 23.61 11.98 -2.46
CA ASP A 15 23.07 11.06 -3.47
C ASP A 15 21.84 10.24 -3.05
N GLY A 16 21.18 10.59 -1.94
CA GLY A 16 19.97 9.90 -1.51
C GLY A 16 18.70 10.40 -2.19
N PHE A 17 18.27 11.63 -1.89
CA PHE A 17 16.97 12.17 -2.32
C PHE A 17 16.91 13.72 -2.34
N THR A 18 18.02 14.41 -2.08
CA THR A 18 18.03 15.86 -1.80
C THR A 18 18.14 16.71 -3.07
N GLU A 19 18.83 16.20 -4.09
CA GLU A 19 19.05 16.90 -5.36
C GLU A 19 18.78 15.99 -6.57
N PRO A 20 17.61 15.32 -6.66
CA PRO A 20 17.34 14.30 -7.66
C PRO A 20 17.38 14.83 -9.09
N LEU A 21 17.29 16.15 -9.26
CA LEU A 21 17.34 16.81 -10.57
C LEU A 21 18.76 17.15 -11.05
N LYS A 22 19.77 17.18 -10.17
CA LYS A 22 21.15 17.57 -10.56
C LYS A 22 21.88 16.48 -11.34
N SER A 23 21.51 15.22 -11.16
CA SER A 23 22.05 14.08 -11.91
C SER A 23 21.29 13.78 -13.20
N LEU A 24 20.14 14.44 -13.44
CA LEU A 24 19.38 14.27 -14.66
C LEU A 24 20.10 14.96 -15.82
N LYS A 25 20.63 14.15 -16.73
CA LYS A 25 21.11 14.63 -18.02
C LYS A 25 19.89 14.89 -18.91
N PHE A 26 19.42 16.14 -18.91
CA PHE A 26 18.41 16.59 -19.87
C PHE A 26 19.03 16.58 -21.27
N ASN A 27 18.50 15.75 -22.17
CA ASN A 27 18.87 15.77 -23.57
C ASN A 27 18.14 16.95 -24.24
N PRO A 28 18.83 18.03 -24.63
CA PRO A 28 18.21 19.23 -25.20
C PRO A 28 17.60 18.99 -26.59
N GLY A 29 17.84 17.81 -27.20
CA GLY A 29 17.23 17.39 -28.45
C GLY A 29 15.90 16.64 -28.31
N LEU A 30 15.48 16.29 -27.09
CA LEU A 30 14.15 15.70 -26.85
C LEU A 30 13.12 16.83 -26.96
N ASP A 31 12.36 16.84 -28.04
CA ASP A 31 11.19 17.69 -28.14
C ASP A 31 10.07 17.19 -27.21
N ALA A 32 9.02 18.00 -27.02
CA ALA A 32 7.87 17.60 -26.21
C ALA A 32 7.23 16.29 -26.70
N GLN A 33 7.36 15.98 -28.00
CA GLN A 33 6.83 14.74 -28.59
C GLN A 33 7.62 13.52 -28.14
N GLU A 34 8.93 13.64 -27.94
CA GLU A 34 9.78 12.54 -27.50
C GLU A 34 9.58 12.23 -26.00
N PHE A 35 9.31 13.26 -25.19
CA PHE A 35 8.82 13.07 -23.82
C PHE A 35 7.46 12.35 -23.80
N GLU A 36 6.49 12.79 -24.61
CA GLU A 36 5.19 12.14 -24.74
C GLU A 36 5.32 10.66 -25.18
N ARG A 37 6.14 10.38 -26.20
CA ARG A 37 6.43 8.99 -26.63
C ARG A 37 7.03 8.15 -25.53
N SER A 38 7.99 8.68 -24.78
CA SER A 38 8.62 7.95 -23.66
C SER A 38 7.61 7.61 -22.56
N SER A 39 6.72 8.55 -22.23
CA SER A 39 5.66 8.35 -21.24
C SER A 39 4.63 7.32 -21.72
N LEU A 40 4.21 7.39 -22.99
CA LEU A 40 3.29 6.42 -23.58
C LEU A 40 3.90 5.02 -23.67
N ASN A 41 5.20 4.93 -23.98
CA ASN A 41 5.92 3.66 -23.95
C ASN A 41 6.02 3.08 -22.52
N ALA A 42 6.24 3.92 -21.51
CA ALA A 42 6.25 3.47 -20.12
C ALA A 42 4.87 2.95 -19.67
N LEU A 43 3.77 3.54 -20.16
CA LEU A 43 2.40 3.11 -19.90
C LEU A 43 2.01 1.79 -20.63
N ASN A 44 2.81 1.36 -21.60
CA ASN A 44 2.63 0.11 -22.33
C ASN A 44 3.10 -1.09 -21.49
N VAL A 45 2.36 -1.37 -20.42
CA VAL A 45 2.54 -2.54 -19.55
C VAL A 45 1.73 -3.71 -20.11
N TYR A 46 2.38 -4.88 -20.21
CA TYR A 46 1.77 -6.11 -20.71
C TYR A 46 0.52 -6.50 -19.90
N ASP A 47 -0.62 -6.63 -20.58
CA ASP A 47 -1.93 -6.89 -19.98
C ASP A 47 -2.77 -7.81 -20.87
N PRO A 48 -2.63 -9.13 -20.72
CA PRO A 48 -3.32 -10.09 -21.56
C PRO A 48 -4.84 -10.13 -21.33
N LEU A 49 -5.32 -9.57 -20.21
CA LEU A 49 -6.73 -9.55 -19.83
C LEU A 49 -7.32 -8.14 -19.88
N GLU A 50 -6.75 -7.25 -20.70
CA GLU A 50 -7.10 -5.82 -20.74
C GLU A 50 -8.61 -5.58 -20.91
N SER A 51 -9.26 -6.34 -21.79
CA SER A 51 -10.71 -6.23 -22.00
C SER A 51 -11.53 -6.50 -20.72
N TRP A 52 -11.12 -7.49 -19.93
CA TRP A 52 -11.75 -7.78 -18.64
C TRP A 52 -11.40 -6.70 -17.63
N ASN A 53 -10.11 -6.38 -17.52
CA ASN A 53 -9.59 -5.44 -16.54
C ASN A 53 -10.18 -4.04 -16.68
N ARG A 54 -10.32 -3.53 -17.91
CA ARG A 54 -11.01 -2.26 -18.17
C ARG A 54 -12.48 -2.29 -17.77
N ARG A 55 -13.20 -3.38 -18.06
CA ARG A 55 -14.61 -3.52 -17.64
C ARG A 55 -14.74 -3.52 -16.12
N VAL A 56 -13.90 -4.27 -15.42
CA VAL A 56 -13.90 -4.30 -13.95
C VAL A 56 -13.45 -2.97 -13.37
N TYR A 57 -12.47 -2.30 -13.99
CA TYR A 57 -12.07 -0.96 -13.60
C TYR A 57 -13.23 0.03 -13.71
N HIS A 58 -13.99 0.02 -14.82
CA HIS A 58 -15.20 0.84 -14.95
C HIS A 58 -16.29 0.47 -13.95
N PHE A 59 -16.47 -0.83 -13.66
CA PHE A 59 -17.36 -1.28 -12.60
C PHE A 59 -16.95 -0.72 -11.24
N ASN A 60 -15.66 -0.83 -10.88
CA ASN A 60 -15.12 -0.32 -9.62
C ASN A 60 -15.28 1.20 -9.53
N TYR A 61 -15.05 1.93 -10.62
CA TYR A 61 -15.28 3.37 -10.70
C TYR A 61 -16.73 3.73 -10.37
N ARG A 62 -17.69 3.11 -11.04
CA ARG A 62 -19.13 3.36 -10.82
C ARG A 62 -19.58 2.94 -9.43
N PHE A 63 -19.11 1.79 -8.97
CA PHE A 63 -19.37 1.32 -7.62
C PHE A 63 -18.81 2.29 -6.58
N ASP A 64 -17.60 2.81 -6.81
CA ASP A 64 -17.00 3.80 -5.91
C ASP A 64 -17.87 5.06 -5.86
N GLU A 65 -18.19 5.60 -7.03
CA GLU A 65 -18.98 6.83 -7.20
C GLU A 65 -20.37 6.73 -6.55
N TRP A 66 -21.08 5.62 -6.76
CA TRP A 66 -22.49 5.49 -6.38
C TRP A 66 -22.72 4.82 -5.03
N VAL A 67 -21.76 4.05 -4.52
CA VAL A 67 -21.92 3.28 -3.28
C VAL A 67 -20.91 3.72 -2.24
N PHE A 68 -19.61 3.55 -2.50
CA PHE A 68 -18.60 3.80 -1.47
C PHE A 68 -18.48 5.27 -1.08
N LEU A 69 -18.44 6.21 -2.05
CA LEU A 69 -18.31 7.63 -1.75
C LEU A 69 -19.50 8.15 -0.92
N PRO A 70 -20.77 7.90 -1.27
CA PRO A 70 -21.91 8.27 -0.42
C PRO A 70 -21.84 7.64 0.97
N VAL A 71 -21.53 6.34 1.08
CA VAL A 71 -21.44 5.63 2.36
C VAL A 71 -20.34 6.21 3.25
N VAL A 72 -19.16 6.46 2.69
CA VAL A 72 -18.04 7.08 3.42
C VAL A 72 -18.36 8.50 3.85
N ASN A 73 -19.06 9.27 3.01
CA ASN A 73 -19.50 10.62 3.38
C ASN A 73 -20.55 10.58 4.50
N GLY A 74 -21.48 9.63 4.47
CA GLY A 74 -22.41 9.36 5.57
C GLY A 74 -21.67 9.00 6.86
N TYR A 75 -20.70 8.08 6.79
CA TYR A 75 -19.84 7.71 7.92
C TYR A 75 -19.08 8.91 8.50
N LYS A 76 -18.52 9.78 7.64
CA LYS A 76 -17.88 11.03 8.09
C LYS A 76 -18.84 12.01 8.76
N TYR A 77 -20.09 12.05 8.29
CA TYR A 77 -21.12 12.95 8.79
C TYR A 77 -21.63 12.53 10.18
N VAL A 78 -21.88 11.23 10.38
CA VAL A 78 -22.44 10.72 11.64
C VAL A 78 -21.38 10.42 12.71
N THR A 79 -20.14 10.11 12.29
CA THR A 79 -19.09 9.65 13.20
C THR A 79 -18.03 10.74 13.45
N PRO A 80 -17.82 11.17 14.71
CA PRO A 80 -16.78 12.13 15.06
C PRO A 80 -15.37 11.68 14.65
N SER A 81 -14.48 12.64 14.38
CA SER A 81 -13.12 12.36 13.91
C SER A 81 -12.33 11.42 14.84
N PHE A 82 -12.44 11.60 16.16
CA PHE A 82 -11.71 10.76 17.12
C PHE A 82 -12.15 9.29 17.07
N VAL A 83 -13.44 9.02 16.88
CA VAL A 83 -13.96 7.65 16.72
C VAL A 83 -13.47 7.07 15.40
N ARG A 84 -13.53 7.84 14.30
CA ARG A 84 -13.04 7.38 12.99
C ARG A 84 -11.55 7.03 13.04
N THR A 85 -10.74 7.88 13.65
CA THR A 85 -9.31 7.60 13.87
C THR A 85 -9.12 6.35 14.72
N GLY A 86 -9.93 6.15 15.76
CA GLY A 86 -9.87 4.95 16.58
C GLY A 86 -10.16 3.66 15.81
N VAL A 87 -11.18 3.69 14.96
CA VAL A 87 -11.54 2.58 14.05
C VAL A 87 -10.39 2.31 13.06
N SER A 88 -9.85 3.34 12.43
CA SER A 88 -8.73 3.19 11.49
C SER A 88 -7.47 2.64 12.18
N ASN A 89 -7.17 3.07 13.40
CA ASN A 89 -6.05 2.56 14.19
C ASN A 89 -6.26 1.09 14.55
N PHE A 90 -7.49 0.72 14.95
CA PHE A 90 -7.82 -0.65 15.32
C PHE A 90 -7.61 -1.61 14.14
N PHE A 91 -8.19 -1.32 12.98
CA PHE A 91 -7.97 -2.14 11.78
C PHE A 91 -6.52 -2.08 11.28
N SER A 92 -5.83 -0.96 11.48
CA SER A 92 -4.40 -0.87 11.21
C SER A 92 -3.58 -1.81 12.10
N ASN A 93 -3.90 -1.89 13.40
CA ASN A 93 -3.25 -2.79 14.34
C ASN A 93 -3.52 -4.26 14.03
N LEU A 94 -4.76 -4.60 13.63
CA LEU A 94 -5.06 -5.94 13.11
C LEU A 94 -4.25 -6.27 11.86
N GLY A 95 -4.12 -5.30 10.94
CA GLY A 95 -3.31 -5.43 9.73
C GLY A 95 -1.81 -5.59 9.99
N ASP A 96 -1.30 -5.18 11.16
CA ASP A 96 0.10 -5.38 11.53
C ASP A 96 0.42 -6.86 11.81
N VAL A 97 -0.57 -7.72 12.07
CA VAL A 97 -0.38 -9.17 12.27
C VAL A 97 0.05 -9.89 10.98
N PRO A 98 -0.69 -9.83 9.86
CA PRO A 98 -0.20 -10.40 8.61
C PRO A 98 1.08 -9.70 8.10
N ASN A 99 1.26 -8.40 8.37
CA ASN A 99 2.52 -7.72 8.06
C ASN A 99 3.71 -8.34 8.79
N LEU A 100 3.55 -8.67 10.09
CA LEU A 100 4.58 -9.33 10.88
C LEU A 100 4.90 -10.72 10.34
N LEU A 101 3.86 -11.51 10.06
CA LEU A 101 4.02 -12.85 9.49
C LEU A 101 4.83 -12.80 8.19
N ASN A 102 4.45 -11.92 7.27
CA ASN A 102 5.15 -11.76 5.98
C ASN A 102 6.56 -11.19 6.15
N SER A 103 6.78 -10.24 7.06
CA SER A 103 8.13 -9.73 7.37
C SER A 103 9.05 -10.83 7.89
N LEU A 104 8.54 -11.74 8.74
CA LEU A 104 9.28 -12.88 9.26
C LEU A 104 9.59 -13.90 8.16
N LEU A 105 8.62 -14.21 7.29
CA LEU A 105 8.83 -15.10 6.14
C LEU A 105 9.89 -14.54 5.19
N GLN A 106 9.90 -13.23 4.96
CA GLN A 106 10.90 -12.56 4.11
C GLN A 106 12.25 -12.31 4.82
N PHE A 107 12.44 -12.79 6.06
CA PHE A 107 13.64 -12.55 6.88
C PHE A 107 14.00 -11.07 7.08
N LYS A 108 13.02 -10.16 7.03
CA LYS A 108 13.21 -8.71 7.21
C LYS A 108 13.23 -8.32 8.69
N GLY A 109 14.29 -8.70 9.39
CA GLY A 109 14.39 -8.57 10.86
C GLY A 109 14.05 -7.18 11.41
N LYS A 110 14.52 -6.09 10.78
CA LYS A 110 14.19 -4.71 11.20
C LYS A 110 12.69 -4.42 11.10
N ARG A 111 12.07 -4.79 9.96
CA ARG A 111 10.62 -4.59 9.75
C ARG A 111 9.82 -5.42 10.75
N SER A 112 10.21 -6.66 10.99
CA SER A 112 9.57 -7.53 11.98
C SER A 112 9.64 -6.94 13.39
N MET A 113 10.79 -6.39 13.80
CA MET A 113 10.94 -5.75 15.11
C MET A 113 10.09 -4.49 15.25
N GLU A 114 10.05 -3.63 14.22
CA GLU A 114 9.21 -2.44 14.21
C GLU A 114 7.73 -2.81 14.31
N THR A 115 7.25 -3.75 13.48
CA THR A 115 5.85 -4.22 13.50
C THR A 115 5.48 -4.90 14.82
N THR A 116 6.39 -5.70 15.41
CA THR A 116 6.18 -6.31 16.73
C THR A 116 6.06 -5.24 17.81
N GLY A 117 6.94 -4.24 17.80
CA GLY A 117 6.87 -3.11 18.72
C GLY A 117 5.55 -2.36 18.60
N ARG A 118 5.09 -2.11 17.36
CA ARG A 118 3.77 -1.49 17.11
C ARG A 118 2.63 -2.32 17.68
N LEU A 119 2.58 -3.62 17.41
CA LEU A 119 1.55 -4.52 17.93
C LEU A 119 1.50 -4.51 19.45
N ILE A 120 2.65 -4.64 20.12
CA ILE A 120 2.72 -4.63 21.59
C ILE A 120 2.25 -3.29 22.14
N VAL A 121 2.82 -2.18 21.65
CA VAL A 121 2.55 -0.84 22.18
C VAL A 121 1.11 -0.41 21.91
N ASN A 122 0.59 -0.62 20.70
CA ASN A 122 -0.77 -0.23 20.35
C ASN A 122 -1.81 -1.14 21.01
N THR A 123 -1.53 -2.43 21.19
CA THR A 123 -2.47 -3.33 21.88
C THR A 123 -2.51 -3.06 23.39
N THR A 124 -1.37 -2.75 24.02
CA THR A 124 -1.28 -2.55 25.47
C THR A 124 -1.60 -1.10 25.88
N LEU A 125 -0.82 -0.13 25.39
CA LEU A 125 -0.97 1.29 25.72
C LEU A 125 -2.03 1.97 24.85
N GLY A 126 -2.27 1.44 23.65
CA GLY A 126 -3.24 1.97 22.71
C GLY A 126 -4.65 1.41 22.84
N ILE A 127 -4.97 0.68 23.91
CA ILE A 127 -6.29 0.08 24.17
C ILE A 127 -6.71 -0.84 23.00
N ALA A 128 -6.06 -2.00 22.88
CA ALA A 128 -6.30 -2.97 21.81
C ALA A 128 -6.10 -2.43 20.37
N GLY A 129 -5.35 -1.33 20.22
CA GLY A 129 -5.08 -0.70 18.94
C GLY A 129 -6.02 0.45 18.57
N LEU A 130 -6.94 0.87 19.44
CA LEU A 130 -7.77 2.06 19.19
C LEU A 130 -6.92 3.35 19.12
N TRP A 131 -5.78 3.38 19.79
CA TRP A 131 -4.83 4.49 19.77
C TRP A 131 -3.49 3.99 19.21
N ASP A 132 -2.72 4.89 18.58
CA ASP A 132 -1.43 4.58 17.96
C ASP A 132 -0.24 5.30 18.63
N PRO A 133 0.08 4.99 19.91
CA PRO A 133 1.26 5.52 20.57
C PRO A 133 2.56 5.07 19.90
N ALA A 134 2.57 3.93 19.20
CA ALA A 134 3.77 3.43 18.53
C ALA A 134 4.30 4.40 17.46
N THR A 135 3.42 5.04 16.69
CA THR A 135 3.81 6.10 15.74
C THR A 135 4.45 7.29 16.46
N MET A 136 3.94 7.70 17.62
CA MET A 136 4.53 8.80 18.41
C MET A 136 5.92 8.46 18.94
N MET A 137 6.20 7.16 19.14
CA MET A 137 7.51 6.64 19.53
C MET A 137 8.47 6.45 18.34
N GLY A 138 8.05 6.81 17.12
CA GLY A 138 8.88 6.73 15.91
C GLY A 138 8.93 5.34 15.27
N LEU A 139 8.10 4.38 15.71
CA LEU A 139 8.01 3.07 15.07
C LEU A 139 7.27 3.20 13.74
N LYS A 140 7.99 3.01 12.63
CA LYS A 140 7.41 3.13 11.30
C LYS A 140 6.46 1.97 11.02
N LYS A 141 5.32 2.28 10.42
CA LYS A 141 4.40 1.26 9.92
C LYS A 141 5.02 0.58 8.70
N GLN A 142 5.00 -0.74 8.70
CA GLN A 142 5.45 -1.58 7.59
C GLN A 142 4.21 -2.12 6.85
N SER A 143 4.34 -2.39 5.56
CA SER A 143 3.25 -2.92 4.73
C SER A 143 3.77 -4.12 3.96
N GLU A 144 3.45 -5.31 4.43
CA GLU A 144 3.96 -6.58 3.92
C GLU A 144 2.78 -7.55 3.71
N ASP A 145 2.72 -8.16 2.55
CA ASP A 145 1.66 -9.10 2.18
C ASP A 145 2.25 -10.37 1.56
N PHE A 146 1.46 -11.43 1.47
CA PHE A 146 1.96 -12.71 0.99
C PHE A 146 2.32 -12.66 -0.50
N GLY A 147 1.75 -11.74 -1.27
CA GLY A 147 2.18 -11.45 -2.64
C GLY A 147 3.63 -10.95 -2.68
N GLN A 148 4.01 -10.08 -1.75
CA GLN A 148 5.41 -9.62 -1.58
C GLN A 148 6.31 -10.78 -1.16
N THR A 149 5.86 -11.61 -0.21
CA THR A 149 6.59 -12.82 0.23
C THR A 149 6.87 -13.78 -0.91
N LEU A 150 5.87 -14.07 -1.76
CA LEU A 150 6.07 -14.89 -2.96
C LEU A 150 7.05 -14.23 -3.94
N GLY A 151 6.96 -12.91 -4.11
CA GLY A 151 7.90 -12.13 -4.92
C GLY A 151 9.34 -12.20 -4.41
N PHE A 152 9.53 -12.12 -3.10
CA PHE A 152 10.83 -12.24 -2.43
C PHE A 152 11.49 -13.60 -2.73
N TYR A 153 10.69 -14.67 -2.83
CA TYR A 153 11.15 -16.00 -3.24
C TYR A 153 11.20 -16.22 -4.76
N GLY A 154 11.06 -15.17 -5.57
CA GLY A 154 11.22 -15.23 -7.02
C GLY A 154 9.99 -15.67 -7.79
N VAL A 155 8.81 -15.76 -7.16
CA VAL A 155 7.57 -16.04 -7.90
C VAL A 155 7.21 -14.81 -8.75
N PRO A 156 7.09 -14.97 -10.09
CA PRO A 156 6.76 -13.87 -10.96
C PRO A 156 5.34 -13.35 -10.70
N ALA A 157 5.09 -12.07 -10.95
CA ALA A 157 3.77 -11.44 -10.76
C ALA A 157 2.65 -12.14 -11.55
N GLY A 158 2.98 -12.66 -12.74
CA GLY A 158 2.00 -13.17 -13.69
C GLY A 158 1.18 -12.05 -14.36
N PRO A 159 0.05 -12.37 -15.01
CA PRO A 159 -0.77 -11.38 -15.69
C PRO A 159 -1.34 -10.34 -14.72
N TYR A 160 -1.39 -9.08 -15.17
CA TYR A 160 -2.11 -8.01 -14.50
C TYR A 160 -3.61 -8.31 -14.50
N LEU A 161 -4.27 -8.00 -13.39
CA LEU A 161 -5.70 -8.16 -13.27
C LEU A 161 -6.32 -7.10 -12.36
N VAL A 162 -7.54 -6.68 -12.68
CA VAL A 162 -8.33 -5.81 -11.81
C VAL A 162 -9.39 -6.65 -11.12
N LEU A 163 -9.37 -6.64 -9.80
CA LEU A 163 -10.35 -7.33 -8.97
C LEU A 163 -11.58 -6.44 -8.75
N PRO A 164 -12.80 -7.00 -8.84
CA PRO A 164 -14.01 -6.28 -8.46
C PRO A 164 -13.89 -5.79 -7.02
N ILE A 165 -14.21 -4.51 -6.78
CA ILE A 165 -14.18 -3.80 -5.50
C ILE A 165 -12.77 -3.60 -4.93
N LEU A 166 -11.88 -4.58 -5.02
CA LEU A 166 -10.54 -4.56 -4.43
C LEU A 166 -9.50 -3.78 -5.26
N GLY A 167 -9.72 -3.64 -6.57
CA GLY A 167 -8.88 -2.81 -7.45
C GLY A 167 -7.72 -3.57 -8.12
N PRO A 168 -6.65 -2.86 -8.51
CA PRO A 168 -5.49 -3.42 -9.22
C PRO A 168 -4.80 -4.56 -8.46
N SER A 169 -4.47 -5.63 -9.17
CA SER A 169 -3.72 -6.78 -8.68
C SER A 169 -2.91 -7.47 -9.80
N ASN A 170 -2.26 -8.58 -9.49
CA ASN A 170 -1.75 -9.56 -10.47
C ASN A 170 -2.00 -10.98 -9.95
N LEU A 171 -1.69 -12.00 -10.75
CA LEU A 171 -2.02 -13.39 -10.39
C LEU A 171 -1.37 -13.81 -9.06
N ARG A 172 -0.10 -13.50 -8.86
CA ARG A 172 0.62 -13.78 -7.62
C ARG A 172 0.02 -13.05 -6.44
N ASP A 173 -0.18 -11.74 -6.57
CA ASP A 173 -0.67 -10.90 -5.50
C ASP A 173 -2.13 -11.22 -5.14
N THR A 174 -2.93 -11.69 -6.11
CA THR A 174 -4.29 -12.20 -5.85
C THR A 174 -4.27 -13.49 -5.05
N GLY A 175 -3.39 -14.43 -5.37
CA GLY A 175 -3.14 -15.60 -4.52
C GLY A 175 -2.65 -15.20 -3.13
N GLY A 176 -1.79 -14.16 -3.07
CA GLY A 176 -1.34 -13.52 -1.84
C GLY A 176 -2.48 -13.04 -0.96
N LEU A 177 -3.40 -12.26 -1.53
CA LEU A 177 -4.58 -11.75 -0.82
C LEU A 177 -5.46 -12.86 -0.25
N VAL A 178 -5.65 -13.96 -0.98
CA VAL A 178 -6.43 -15.13 -0.48
C VAL A 178 -5.70 -15.79 0.69
N PHE A 179 -4.39 -15.94 0.60
CA PHE A 179 -3.58 -16.47 1.69
C PHE A 179 -3.64 -15.57 2.92
N ASP A 180 -3.41 -14.26 2.76
CA ASP A 180 -3.46 -13.30 3.86
C ASP A 180 -4.83 -13.28 4.54
N PHE A 181 -5.92 -13.33 3.76
CA PHE A 181 -7.28 -13.44 4.30
C PHE A 181 -7.48 -14.72 5.13
N THR A 182 -7.00 -15.86 4.61
CA THR A 182 -7.09 -17.15 5.30
C THR A 182 -6.24 -17.16 6.57
N ALA A 183 -5.01 -16.64 6.49
CA ALA A 183 -4.11 -16.55 7.63
C ALA A 183 -4.68 -15.63 8.72
N GLU A 184 -5.25 -14.47 8.35
CA GLU A 184 -5.91 -13.57 9.29
C GLU A 184 -7.09 -14.25 10.00
N SER A 185 -7.91 -15.00 9.25
CA SER A 185 -9.02 -15.78 9.80
C SER A 185 -8.56 -16.86 10.78
N GLN A 186 -7.49 -17.59 10.46
CA GLN A 186 -6.96 -18.66 11.31
C GLN A 186 -6.23 -18.13 12.57
N ILE A 187 -5.48 -17.03 12.43
CA ILE A 187 -4.81 -16.39 13.57
C ILE A 187 -5.84 -15.78 14.52
N ASN A 188 -6.94 -15.23 13.98
CA ASN A 188 -8.06 -14.69 14.73
C ASN A 188 -7.62 -13.71 15.83
N PHE A 189 -6.72 -12.78 15.49
CA PHE A 189 -6.18 -11.83 16.46
C PHE A 189 -7.31 -10.97 17.05
N LEU A 190 -7.32 -10.84 18.39
CA LEU A 190 -8.39 -10.20 19.16
C LEU A 190 -9.80 -10.78 18.93
N ASN A 191 -9.89 -12.04 18.49
CA ASN A 191 -11.13 -12.74 18.13
C ASN A 191 -11.96 -12.07 17.02
N VAL A 192 -11.35 -11.16 16.24
CA VAL A 192 -12.11 -10.35 15.27
C VAL A 192 -12.67 -11.19 14.13
N ALA A 193 -11.95 -12.21 13.67
CA ALA A 193 -12.43 -13.06 12.58
C ALA A 193 -13.68 -13.84 13.03
N GLN A 194 -13.62 -14.45 14.22
CA GLN A 194 -14.76 -15.19 14.78
C GLN A 194 -15.96 -14.27 15.04
N VAL A 195 -15.75 -13.10 15.65
CA VAL A 195 -16.85 -12.15 15.90
C VAL A 195 -17.46 -11.65 14.60
N SER A 196 -16.68 -11.49 13.54
CA SER A 196 -17.18 -11.02 12.23
C SER A 196 -18.08 -12.04 11.53
N GLU A 197 -18.07 -13.32 11.93
CA GLU A 197 -19.00 -14.34 11.42
C GLU A 197 -20.44 -14.05 11.87
N ASP A 198 -20.60 -13.68 13.15
CA ASP A 198 -21.90 -13.33 13.72
C ASP A 198 -22.28 -11.85 13.47
N HIS A 199 -21.28 -11.01 13.20
CA HIS A 199 -21.41 -9.56 13.03
C HIS A 199 -20.86 -9.08 11.68
N PRO A 200 -21.60 -9.27 10.57
CA PRO A 200 -21.17 -8.86 9.23
C PRO A 200 -20.97 -7.34 9.10
N GLU A 201 -21.54 -6.55 10.00
CA GLU A 201 -21.29 -5.12 10.11
C GLU A 201 -19.81 -4.78 10.36
N LEU A 202 -19.02 -5.68 10.96
CA LEU A 202 -17.58 -5.48 11.13
C LEU A 202 -16.84 -5.55 9.79
N TYR A 203 -17.22 -6.47 8.91
CA TYR A 203 -16.69 -6.51 7.54
C TYR A 203 -17.07 -5.26 6.76
N LEU A 204 -18.32 -4.82 6.90
CA LEU A 204 -18.78 -3.57 6.27
C LEU A 204 -18.00 -2.37 6.81
N LEU A 205 -17.85 -2.26 8.14
CA LEU A 205 -17.11 -1.18 8.77
C LEU A 205 -15.64 -1.18 8.33
N ARG A 206 -15.01 -2.35 8.25
CA ARG A 206 -13.63 -2.50 7.73
C ARG A 206 -13.54 -2.06 6.27
N ALA A 207 -14.52 -2.40 5.43
CA ALA A 207 -14.56 -1.97 4.04
C ALA A 207 -14.73 -0.45 3.91
N ILE A 208 -15.62 0.15 4.70
CA ILE A 208 -15.84 1.60 4.76
C ILE A 208 -14.56 2.30 5.24
N ASP A 209 -13.92 1.80 6.30
CA ASP A 209 -12.69 2.36 6.84
C ASP A 209 -11.52 2.25 5.85
N ARG A 210 -11.38 1.09 5.20
CA ARG A 210 -10.39 0.88 4.13
C ARG A 210 -10.57 1.87 3.00
N ARG A 211 -11.81 2.11 2.58
CA ARG A 211 -12.11 3.10 1.56
C ARG A 211 -11.88 4.53 2.05
N TYR A 212 -12.24 4.84 3.29
CA TYR A 212 -12.05 6.14 3.93
C TYR A 212 -10.57 6.53 3.99
N THR A 213 -9.70 5.59 4.32
CA THR A 213 -8.24 5.77 4.43
C THR A 213 -7.51 5.71 3.08
N THR A 214 -8.17 5.24 2.01
CA THR A 214 -7.59 5.22 0.66
C THR A 214 -7.66 6.60 0.02
N SER A 215 -6.50 7.19 -0.24
CA SER A 215 -6.36 8.53 -0.86
C SER A 215 -6.76 8.54 -2.34
N PHE A 216 -6.54 7.43 -3.06
CA PHE A 216 -6.87 7.30 -4.47
C PHE A 216 -8.38 7.51 -4.73
N ARG A 217 -8.68 8.30 -5.77
CA ARG A 217 -10.02 8.52 -6.32
C ARG A 217 -9.97 8.23 -7.81
N TYR A 218 -10.92 7.45 -8.30
CA TYR A 218 -11.10 7.26 -9.73
C TYR A 218 -11.49 8.60 -10.38
N GLY A 219 -10.94 8.89 -11.55
CA GLY A 219 -11.12 10.14 -12.28
C GLY A 219 -10.19 11.28 -11.83
N GLN A 220 -9.42 11.11 -10.75
CA GLN A 220 -8.58 12.19 -10.20
C GLN A 220 -7.38 12.56 -11.09
N MET A 221 -6.99 11.66 -12.01
CA MET A 221 -5.85 11.92 -12.89
C MET A 221 -6.25 12.74 -14.13
N ASP A 222 -7.55 13.04 -14.28
CA ASP A 222 -8.16 13.83 -15.36
C ASP A 222 -7.56 13.48 -16.74
N SER A 223 -7.51 12.18 -17.04
CA SER A 223 -6.77 11.68 -18.20
C SER A 223 -7.52 10.53 -18.86
N PRO A 224 -7.59 10.50 -20.21
CA PRO A 224 -8.17 9.38 -20.94
C PRO A 224 -7.38 8.06 -20.75
N PHE A 225 -6.13 8.15 -20.28
CA PHE A 225 -5.25 7.02 -20.02
C PHE A 225 -5.14 6.68 -18.52
N GLU A 226 -6.14 7.04 -17.71
CA GLU A 226 -6.09 6.82 -16.26
C GLU A 226 -5.90 5.33 -15.93
N TYR A 227 -6.60 4.43 -16.64
CA TYR A 227 -6.47 2.99 -16.45
C TYR A 227 -5.01 2.52 -16.62
N GLU A 228 -4.36 2.95 -17.70
CA GLU A 228 -2.98 2.61 -18.03
C GLU A 228 -2.00 3.17 -17.00
N LYS A 229 -2.25 4.40 -16.53
CA LYS A 229 -1.48 5.02 -15.44
C LYS A 229 -1.62 4.24 -14.14
N VAL A 230 -2.83 3.85 -13.76
CA VAL A 230 -3.06 3.02 -12.58
C VAL A 230 -2.35 1.67 -12.68
N ARG A 231 -2.46 1.00 -13.84
CA ARG A 231 -1.76 -0.26 -14.10
C ARG A 231 -0.25 -0.11 -14.00
N TYR A 232 0.31 0.94 -14.59
CA TYR A 232 1.74 1.25 -14.54
C TYR A 232 2.22 1.51 -13.11
N VAL A 233 1.56 2.45 -12.41
CA VAL A 233 1.92 2.80 -11.03
C VAL A 233 1.84 1.59 -10.12
N TYR A 234 0.78 0.78 -10.24
CA TYR A 234 0.66 -0.45 -9.47
C TYR A 234 1.82 -1.41 -9.75
N THR A 235 2.12 -1.67 -11.03
CA THR A 235 3.16 -2.62 -11.43
C THR A 235 4.54 -2.20 -10.93
N GLU A 236 4.90 -0.92 -11.07
CA GLU A 236 6.19 -0.42 -10.59
C GLU A 236 6.25 -0.35 -9.06
N ALA A 237 5.17 0.08 -8.40
CA ALA A 237 5.12 0.08 -6.93
C ALA A 237 5.30 -1.34 -6.36
N ARG A 238 4.71 -2.37 -6.97
CA ARG A 238 4.88 -3.76 -6.54
C ARG A 238 6.30 -4.28 -6.75
N LYS A 239 6.98 -3.90 -7.83
CA LYS A 239 8.39 -4.24 -8.03
C LYS A 239 9.26 -3.65 -6.93
N LEU A 240 9.04 -2.37 -6.60
CA LEU A 240 9.77 -1.69 -5.53
C LEU A 240 9.53 -2.36 -4.18
N GLN A 241 8.27 -2.61 -3.81
CA GLN A 241 7.90 -3.26 -2.54
C GLN A 241 8.56 -4.64 -2.35
N VAL A 242 8.64 -5.44 -3.42
CA VAL A 242 9.31 -6.75 -3.38
C VAL A 242 10.83 -6.62 -3.25
N SER A 243 11.41 -5.54 -3.79
CA SER A 243 12.86 -5.32 -3.80
C SER A 243 13.43 -4.69 -2.51
N GLU A 244 12.59 -4.01 -1.72
CA GLU A 244 12.97 -3.41 -0.44
C GLU A 244 13.08 -4.42 0.70
#